data_AF-A0A9E7B1D1-F1
#
_entry.id   AF-A0A9E7B1D1-F1
#
_cell.length_a   1.000
_cell.length_b   1.000
_cell.length_c   1.000
_cell.angle_alpha   90.00
_cell.angle_beta   90.00
_cell.angle_gamma   90.00
#
_symmetry.space_group_name_H-M   'P 1'
#
loop_
_entity.id
_entity.type
_entity.pdbx_description
1 polymer ?
#
loop_
_entity_poly.entity_id
_entity_poly.type
_entity_poly.pdbx_seq_one_letter_code
_entity_poly.pdbx_strand_id
1 'polypeptide(L)' 'LSQIDLPLGMRSGLHEAVDVLKGVKGIDFIHFGEADVVRHPLVTRIVRAYGEHDREKQLALNARNN' A
#
# COMPACT_ATOMS: atom_id res chain seq x y z
N LEU A 1 -3.03 -0.64 -1.89
CA LEU A 1 -2.14 -0.87 -3.05
C LEU A 1 -0.75 -0.35 -2.68
N SER A 2 0.11 -1.21 -2.13
CA SER A 2 1.31 -0.77 -1.38
C SER A 2 2.64 -1.16 -2.01
N GLN A 3 2.65 -1.93 -3.11
CA GLN A 3 3.85 -2.16 -3.89
C GLN A 3 3.45 -2.17 -5.37
N ILE A 4 4.04 -1.27 -6.13
CA ILE A 4 3.84 -1.11 -7.57
C ILE A 4 5.23 -1.27 -8.18
N ASP A 5 5.55 -2.48 -8.63
CA ASP A 5 6.85 -2.81 -9.24
C ASP A 5 6.90 -2.34 -10.71
N LEU A 6 6.50 -1.09 -10.94
CA LEU A 6 6.53 -0.48 -12.26
C LEU A 6 7.70 0.51 -12.38
N PRO A 7 8.26 0.68 -13.59
CA PRO A 7 9.21 1.75 -13.85
C PRO A 7 8.67 3.11 -13.42
N LEU A 8 9.58 4.00 -13.00
CA LEU A 8 9.22 5.34 -12.56
C LEU A 8 8.42 6.09 -13.64
N GLY A 9 7.30 6.69 -13.25
CA GLY A 9 6.42 7.43 -14.17
C GLY A 9 5.38 6.56 -14.91
N MET A 10 5.43 5.23 -14.75
CA MET A 10 4.41 4.36 -15.31
C MET A 10 3.17 4.28 -14.40
N ARG A 11 2.00 4.49 -14.99
CA ARG A 11 0.72 4.33 -14.29
C ARG A 11 0.42 2.85 -14.06
N SER A 12 -0.07 2.50 -12.88
CA SER A 12 -0.52 1.15 -12.58
C SER A 12 -1.83 0.83 -13.29
N GLY A 13 -1.81 -0.17 -14.18
CA GLY A 13 -3.02 -0.64 -14.86
C GLY A 13 -4.08 -1.19 -13.89
N LEU A 14 -3.66 -1.76 -12.74
CA LEU A 14 -4.60 -2.18 -11.70
C LEU A 14 -5.28 -0.98 -11.04
N HIS A 15 -4.55 0.10 -10.72
CA HIS A 15 -5.18 1.31 -10.18
C HIS A 15 -6.17 1.91 -11.18
N GLU A 16 -5.76 1.99 -12.45
CA GLU A 16 -6.64 2.49 -13.51
C GLU A 16 -7.89 1.61 -13.67
N ALA A 17 -7.77 0.29 -13.63
CA ALA A 17 -8.91 -0.62 -13.68
C ALA A 17 -9.86 -0.44 -12.48
N VAL A 18 -9.33 -0.25 -11.27
CA VAL A 18 -10.14 0.04 -10.07
C VAL A 18 -10.93 1.33 -10.25
N ASP A 19 -10.30 2.38 -10.79
CA ASP A 19 -10.97 3.66 -11.03
C ASP A 19 -12.04 3.56 -12.12
N VAL A 20 -11.71 2.93 -13.25
CA VAL A 20 -12.60 2.80 -14.43
C VAL A 20 -13.81 1.92 -14.14
N LEU A 21 -13.62 0.83 -13.41
CA LEU A 21 -14.68 -0.15 -13.13
C LEU A 21 -15.47 0.19 -11.86
N LYS A 22 -15.21 1.33 -11.24
CA LYS A 22 -15.91 1.79 -10.04
C LYS A 22 -17.40 1.95 -10.33
N GLY A 23 -18.23 1.16 -9.64
CA GLY A 23 -19.69 1.19 -9.78
C GLY A 23 -20.26 0.38 -10.93
N VAL A 24 -19.42 -0.38 -11.66
CA VAL A 24 -19.91 -1.34 -12.67
C VAL A 24 -20.63 -2.49 -11.97
N LYS A 25 -21.91 -2.69 -12.31
CA LYS A 25 -22.74 -3.75 -11.72
C LYS A 25 -22.11 -5.12 -11.97
N GLY A 26 -21.93 -5.90 -10.89
CA GLY A 26 -21.36 -7.24 -10.95
C GLY A 26 -19.83 -7.29 -10.78
N ILE A 27 -19.19 -6.15 -10.50
CA ILE A 27 -17.77 -6.08 -10.16
C ILE A 27 -17.62 -5.47 -8.77
N ASP A 28 -16.92 -6.19 -7.89
CA ASP A 28 -16.54 -5.71 -6.56
C ASP A 28 -15.02 -5.74 -6.39
N PHE A 29 -14.50 -4.77 -5.65
CA PHE A 29 -13.09 -4.66 -5.31
C PHE A 29 -12.88 -4.94 -3.82
N ILE A 30 -12.33 -6.11 -3.51
CA ILE A 30 -12.05 -6.54 -2.13
C ILE A 30 -10.63 -6.09 -1.75
N HIS A 31 -10.54 -5.39 -0.62
CA HIS A 31 -9.27 -4.87 -0.11
C HIS A 31 -8.86 -5.68 1.12
N PHE A 32 -7.73 -6.36 1.02
CA PHE A 32 -7.14 -7.09 2.14
C PHE A 32 -6.32 -6.15 3.03
N GLY A 33 -6.51 -6.27 4.33
CA GLY A 33 -5.71 -5.60 5.36
C GLY A 33 -4.60 -6.49 5.91
N GLU A 34 -3.91 -6.01 6.95
CA GLU A 34 -2.85 -6.79 7.61
C GLU A 34 -3.38 -8.10 8.22
N ALA A 35 -4.58 -8.07 8.78
CA ALA A 35 -5.20 -9.20 9.48
C ALA A 35 -5.58 -10.34 8.52
N ASP A 36 -5.81 -10.05 7.25
CA ASP A 36 -6.21 -11.03 6.25
C ASP A 36 -5.02 -11.83 5.68
N VAL A 37 -3.80 -11.49 6.08
CA VAL A 37 -2.58 -12.10 5.54
C VAL A 37 -1.85 -12.89 6.62
N VAL A 38 -1.83 -14.21 6.44
CA VAL A 38 -1.05 -15.13 7.26
C VAL A 38 0.42 -15.01 6.88
N ARG A 39 1.25 -14.53 7.82
CA ARG A 39 2.70 -14.47 7.68
C ARG A 39 3.35 -15.23 8.82
N HIS A 40 4.56 -15.72 8.58
CA HIS A 40 5.40 -16.24 9.65
C HIS A 40 5.61 -15.15 10.73
N PRO A 41 5.53 -15.46 12.04
CA PRO A 41 5.60 -14.45 13.10
C PRO A 41 6.84 -13.54 13.03
N LEU A 42 7.99 -14.08 12.63
CA LEU A 42 9.22 -13.31 12.44
C LEU A 42 9.06 -12.27 11.31
N VAL A 43 8.46 -12.65 10.19
CA VAL A 43 8.27 -11.75 9.03
C VAL A 43 7.32 -10.62 9.42
N THR A 44 6.23 -10.91 10.15
CA THR A 44 5.32 -9.86 10.66
C THR A 44 6.06 -8.84 11.51
N ARG A 45 6.94 -9.28 12.41
CA ARG A 45 7.74 -8.38 13.25
C ARG A 45 8.68 -7.51 12.42
N ILE A 46 9.36 -8.09 11.42
CA ILE A 46 10.27 -7.35 10.54
C ILE A 46 9.48 -6.28 9.76
N VAL A 47 8.36 -6.64 9.13
CA VAL A 47 7.53 -5.70 8.36
C VAL A 47 7.03 -4.54 9.23
N ARG A 48 6.58 -4.83 10.46
CA ARG A 48 6.13 -3.80 11.40
C ARG A 48 7.25 -2.81 11.77
N ALA A 49 8.44 -3.32 12.08
CA ALA A 49 9.59 -2.46 12.44
C ALA A 49 9.96 -1.51 11.29
N TYR A 50 9.97 -1.98 10.04
CA TYR A 50 10.19 -1.11 8.88
C TYR A 50 9.06 -0.09 8.69
N GLY A 51 7.80 -0.51 8.86
CA GLY A 51 6.64 0.39 8.74
C GLY A 51 6.64 1.52 9.78
N GLU A 52 7.07 1.25 11.01
CA GLU A 52 7.26 2.27 12.06
C GLU A 52 8.39 3.25 11.70
N HIS A 53 9.54 2.72 11.26
CA HIS A 53 10.69 3.52 10.85
C HIS A 53 10.37 4.48 9.69
N ASP A 54 9.67 4.01 8.66
CA ASP A 54 9.30 4.84 7.51
C ASP A 54 8.32 5.95 7.91
N ARG A 55 7.40 5.68 8.84
CA ARG A 55 6.46 6.68 9.35
C ARG A 55 7.17 7.79 10.10
N GLU A 56 8.10 7.45 10.99
CA GLU A 56 8.91 8.43 11.72
C GLU A 56 9.71 9.32 10.77
N LYS A 57 10.34 8.71 9.75
CA LYS A 57 11.08 9.43 8.71
C LYS A 57 10.18 10.40 7.94
N GLN A 58 8.96 10.00 7.58
CA GLN A 58 8.02 10.87 6.88
C GLN A 58 7.55 12.04 7.75
N LEU A 59 7.28 11.81 9.04
CA LEU A 59 6.91 12.86 9.99
C LEU A 59 8.05 13.87 10.16
N ALA A 60 9.30 13.39 10.29
CA ALA A 60 10.47 14.25 10.39
C ALA A 60 10.67 15.10 9.12
N LEU A 61 10.43 14.53 7.93
CA LEU A 61 10.50 15.27 6.66
C LEU A 61 9.42 16.37 6.60
N ASN A 62 8.17 16.03 6.95
CA ASN A 62 7.05 16.97 6.91
C ASN A 62 7.25 18.12 7.91
N ALA A 63 7.81 17.85 9.10
CA ALA A 63 8.11 18.86 10.11
C ALA A 63 9.24 19.83 9.69
N ARG A 64 10.11 19.44 8.76
CA ARG A 64 11.17 20.31 8.21
C ARG A 64 10.71 21.21 7.07
N ASN A 65 9.56 20.90 6.47
CA ASN A 65 8.99 21.62 5.33
C ASN A 65 7.84 22.57 5.73
N ASN A 66 7.51 22.64 7.03
CA ASN A 66 6.62 23.61 7.65
C ASN A 66 7.43 24.60 8.51
#